data_AF-A0A936DT18-F1
#
_entry.id   AF-A0A936DT18-F1
#
_cell.length_a   1.000
_cell.length_b   1.000
_cell.length_c   1.000
_cell.angle_alpha   90.00
_cell.angle_beta   90.00
_cell.angle_gamma   90.00
#
_symmetry.space_group_name_H-M   'P 1'
#
loop_
_entity.id
_entity.type
_entity.pdbx_description
1 polymer ?
#
loop_
_entity_poly.entity_id
_entity_poly.type
_entity_poly.pdbx_seq_one_letter_code
_entity_poly.pdbx_strand_id
1 'polypeptide(L)'
;MFLTLVLIAAVTVFIPAWLIMPFKAQSASGVALSYFLKSMSPVVTAIALLSAIALGVRIWSLERLIGRVMLIPALLVVTVSFWFARQNHFEWMFNPLPNPGFATAGEAGFIKDSDMVMAVALNGESAAYPVRQMAYHHLVQDRVGAVDLVATY
;
A
#
# COMPACT_ATOMS: atom_id res chain seq x y z
N MET A 1 -11.24 0.46 -26.88
CA MET A 1 -12.33 0.44 -25.89
C MET A 1 -12.07 -0.59 -24.78
N PHE A 2 -11.97 -1.90 -25.08
CA PHE A 2 -11.72 -2.92 -24.05
C PHE A 2 -10.42 -2.69 -23.25
N LEU A 3 -9.28 -2.50 -23.93
CA LEU A 3 -8.00 -2.18 -23.27
C LEU A 3 -8.05 -0.89 -22.45
N THR A 4 -8.87 0.07 -22.85
CA THR A 4 -9.09 1.33 -22.10
C THR A 4 -9.75 1.04 -20.76
N LEU A 5 -10.74 0.13 -20.71
CA LEU A 5 -11.37 -0.29 -19.45
C LEU A 5 -10.37 -0.99 -18.52
N VAL A 6 -9.52 -1.86 -19.08
CA VAL A 6 -8.45 -2.53 -18.33
C VAL A 6 -7.49 -1.51 -17.72
N LEU A 7 -7.05 -0.54 -18.53
CA LEU A 7 -6.14 0.51 -18.07
C LEU A 7 -6.78 1.38 -16.99
N ILE A 8 -8.03 1.81 -17.17
CA ILE A 8 -8.75 2.61 -16.17
C ILE A 8 -8.85 1.82 -14.86
N ALA A 9 -9.31 0.57 -14.89
CA ALA A 9 -9.44 -0.25 -13.69
C ALA A 9 -8.11 -0.41 -12.96
N ALA A 10 -7.03 -0.72 -13.69
CA ALA A 10 -5.69 -0.92 -13.12
C ALA A 10 -5.12 0.38 -12.53
N VAL A 11 -5.20 1.49 -13.26
CA VAL A 11 -4.62 2.78 -12.85
C VAL A 11 -5.34 3.34 -11.63
N THR A 12 -6.67 3.24 -11.56
CA THR A 12 -7.46 3.74 -10.43
C THR A 12 -7.10 3.06 -9.11
N VAL A 13 -6.64 1.81 -9.14
CA VAL A 13 -6.20 1.09 -7.93
C VAL A 13 -4.70 1.18 -7.68
N PHE A 14 -3.89 1.22 -8.74
CA PHE A 14 -2.43 1.24 -8.64
C PHE A 14 -1.89 2.59 -8.18
N ILE A 15 -2.43 3.71 -8.70
CA ILE A 15 -1.94 5.05 -8.35
C ILE A 15 -2.00 5.31 -6.84
N PRO A 16 -3.14 5.09 -6.14
CA PRO A 16 -3.18 5.25 -4.69
C PRO A 16 -2.14 4.39 -3.99
N ALA A 17 -2.09 3.09 -4.31
CA ALA A 17 -1.15 2.15 -3.69
C ALA A 17 0.31 2.60 -3.85
N TRP A 18 0.66 3.23 -4.97
CA TRP A 18 2.01 3.72 -5.24
C TRP A 18 2.32 5.07 -4.56
N LEU A 19 1.39 6.02 -4.60
CA LEU A 19 1.62 7.40 -4.14
C LEU A 19 1.73 7.52 -2.61
N ILE A 20 1.05 6.66 -1.86
CA ILE A 20 1.03 6.71 -0.39
C ILE A 20 1.93 5.66 0.26
N MET A 21 2.88 5.10 -0.49
CA MET A 21 3.92 4.26 0.10
C MET A 21 4.75 5.08 1.11
N PRO A 22 5.03 4.54 2.31
CA PRO A 22 5.77 5.23 3.38
C PRO A 22 7.29 5.28 3.16
N PHE A 23 7.77 5.11 1.94
CA PHE A 23 9.19 5.14 1.61
C PHE A 23 9.70 6.53 1.20
N LYS A 24 8.78 7.47 0.94
CA LYS A 24 9.08 8.85 0.55
C LYS A 24 8.10 9.79 1.23
N ALA A 25 8.53 11.04 1.43
CA ALA A 25 7.64 12.10 1.89
C ALA A 25 6.48 12.27 0.88
N GLN A 26 5.25 12.32 1.40
CA GLN A 26 4.05 12.42 0.59
C GLN A 26 3.67 13.90 0.41
N SER A 27 3.32 14.29 -0.81
CA SER A 27 2.81 15.63 -1.08
C SER A 27 1.31 15.71 -0.77
N ALA A 28 0.84 16.87 -0.32
CA ALA A 28 -0.59 17.11 -0.05
C ALA A 28 -1.47 16.79 -1.28
N SER A 29 -1.01 17.16 -2.48
CA SER A 29 -1.72 16.85 -3.74
C SER A 29 -1.73 15.36 -4.07
N GLY A 30 -0.63 14.64 -3.82
CA GLY A 30 -0.55 13.20 -4.02
C GLY A 30 -1.48 12.42 -3.09
N VAL A 31 -1.56 12.84 -1.83
CA VAL A 31 -2.51 12.29 -0.85
C VAL A 31 -3.95 12.56 -1.28
N ALA A 32 -4.28 13.81 -1.65
CA ALA A 32 -5.62 14.17 -2.09
C ALA A 32 -6.07 13.36 -3.33
N LEU A 33 -5.20 13.21 -4.34
CA LEU A 33 -5.46 12.39 -5.51
C LEU A 33 -5.68 10.92 -5.14
N SER A 34 -4.87 10.39 -4.22
CA SER A 34 -4.98 9.00 -3.77
C SER A 34 -6.32 8.73 -3.08
N TYR A 35 -6.76 9.64 -2.19
CA TYR A 35 -8.06 9.55 -1.55
C TYR A 35 -9.21 9.66 -2.54
N PHE A 36 -9.14 10.60 -3.49
CA PHE A 36 -10.14 10.75 -4.53
C PHE A 36 -10.29 9.46 -5.36
N LEU A 37 -9.18 8.95 -5.89
CA LEU A 37 -9.20 7.71 -6.67
C LEU A 37 -9.67 6.51 -5.84
N LYS A 38 -9.21 6.38 -4.59
CA LYS A 38 -9.63 5.29 -3.71
C LYS A 38 -11.14 5.34 -3.43
N SER A 39 -11.71 6.53 -3.19
CA SER A 39 -13.15 6.71 -2.97
C SER A 39 -14.01 6.27 -4.17
N MET A 40 -13.52 6.52 -5.39
CA MET A 40 -14.22 6.15 -6.62
C MET A 40 -13.93 4.72 -7.07
N SER A 41 -12.81 4.13 -6.64
CA SER A 41 -12.32 2.84 -7.12
C SER A 41 -13.36 1.69 -7.07
N PRO A 42 -14.22 1.54 -6.03
CA PRO A 42 -15.18 0.43 -5.99
C PRO A 42 -16.24 0.53 -7.10
N VAL A 43 -16.65 1.75 -7.45
CA VAL A 43 -17.65 2.04 -8.48
C VAL A 43 -17.02 1.95 -9.88
N VAL A 44 -15.88 2.61 -10.08
CA VAL A 44 -15.17 2.63 -11.37
C VAL A 44 -14.79 1.21 -11.80
N THR A 45 -14.23 0.41 -10.88
CA THR A 45 -13.84 -0.97 -11.19
C THR A 45 -15.05 -1.89 -11.41
N ALA A 46 -16.19 -1.65 -10.74
CA ALA A 46 -17.42 -2.40 -10.98
C ALA A 46 -17.98 -2.15 -12.39
N ILE A 47 -18.05 -0.88 -12.79
CA ILE A 47 -18.48 -0.49 -14.14
C ILE A 47 -17.51 -1.06 -15.19
N ALA A 48 -16.20 -0.98 -14.94
CA ALA A 48 -15.19 -1.54 -15.82
C ALA A 48 -15.32 -3.06 -15.96
N LEU A 49 -15.57 -3.80 -14.87
CA LEU A 49 -15.76 -5.25 -14.89
C LEU A 49 -17.00 -5.66 -15.68
N LEU A 50 -18.15 -5.03 -15.42
CA LEU A 50 -19.40 -5.32 -16.15
C LEU A 50 -19.25 -5.02 -17.64
N SER A 51 -18.64 -3.88 -17.97
CA SER A 51 -18.37 -3.49 -19.37
C SER A 51 -17.38 -4.44 -20.04
N ALA A 52 -16.34 -4.87 -19.32
CA ALA A 52 -15.35 -5.82 -19.82
C ALA A 52 -15.96 -7.20 -20.06
N ILE A 53 -16.85 -7.70 -19.19
CA ILE A 53 -17.56 -8.97 -19.39
C ILE A 53 -18.45 -8.88 -20.64
N ALA A 54 -19.27 -7.82 -20.77
CA ALA A 54 -20.16 -7.63 -21.91
C ALA A 54 -19.40 -7.56 -23.24
N LEU A 55 -18.31 -6.79 -23.29
CA LEU A 55 -17.44 -6.73 -24.47
C LEU A 55 -16.68 -8.04 -24.68
N GLY A 56 -16.24 -8.70 -23.61
CA GLY A 56 -15.53 -9.97 -23.67
C GLY A 56 -16.37 -11.07 -24.34
N VAL A 57 -17.66 -11.18 -24.00
CA VAL A 57 -18.60 -12.11 -24.66
C VAL A 57 -18.71 -11.83 -26.16
N ARG A 58 -18.81 -10.55 -26.55
CA ARG A 58 -18.87 -10.15 -27.96
C ARG A 58 -17.56 -10.42 -28.70
N ILE A 59 -16.42 -10.15 -28.08
CA ILE A 59 -15.10 -10.38 -28.70
C ILE A 59 -14.87 -11.89 -28.83
N TRP A 60 -15.27 -12.68 -27.83
CA TRP A 60 -15.12 -14.15 -27.87
C TRP A 60 -15.82 -14.79 -29.06
N SER A 61 -17.03 -14.32 -29.42
CA SER A 61 -17.78 -14.84 -30.56
C SER A 61 -17.23 -14.41 -31.92
N LEU A 62 -16.53 -13.27 -32.00
CA LEU A 62 -16.08 -12.68 -33.27
C LEU A 62 -14.58 -12.91 -33.56
N GLU A 63 -13.76 -13.07 -32.54
CA GLU A 63 -12.30 -13.12 -32.68
C GLU A 63 -11.74 -14.53 -32.91
N ARG A 64 -10.53 -14.53 -33.51
CA ARG A 64 -9.68 -15.72 -33.65
C ARG A 64 -9.14 -16.17 -32.29
N LEU A 65 -8.62 -17.40 -32.23
CA LEU A 65 -8.08 -18.02 -31.01
C LEU A 65 -7.09 -17.11 -30.25
N ILE A 66 -6.21 -16.39 -30.95
CA ILE A 66 -5.25 -15.49 -30.31
C ILE A 66 -5.92 -14.32 -29.57
N GLY A 67 -6.98 -13.73 -30.15
CA GLY A 67 -7.76 -12.67 -29.49
C GLY A 67 -8.45 -13.19 -28.24
N ARG A 68 -9.00 -14.41 -28.30
CA ARG A 68 -9.60 -15.10 -27.14
C ARG A 68 -8.60 -15.36 -26.01
N VAL A 69 -7.39 -15.81 -26.36
CA VAL A 69 -6.31 -16.03 -25.39
C VAL A 69 -5.89 -14.72 -24.72
N MET A 70 -5.81 -13.61 -25.47
CA MET A 70 -5.45 -12.30 -24.93
C MET A 70 -6.55 -11.65 -24.06
N LEU A 71 -7.82 -12.05 -24.23
CA LEU A 71 -8.91 -11.60 -23.36
C LEU A 71 -8.78 -12.12 -21.93
N ILE A 72 -8.27 -13.34 -21.75
CA ILE A 72 -8.16 -13.98 -20.43
C ILE A 72 -7.30 -13.16 -19.47
N PRO A 73 -6.03 -12.80 -19.78
CA PRO A 73 -5.22 -12.01 -18.87
C PRO A 73 -5.81 -10.61 -18.67
N ALA A 74 -6.44 -10.02 -19.68
CA ALA A 74 -7.07 -8.72 -19.54
C ALA A 74 -8.29 -8.72 -18.60
N LEU A 75 -9.15 -9.75 -18.68
CA LEU A 75 -10.24 -9.96 -17.72
C LEU A 75 -9.71 -10.25 -16.32
N LEU A 76 -8.60 -10.98 -16.21
CA LEU A 76 -7.94 -11.22 -14.93
C LEU A 76 -7.48 -9.90 -14.30
N VAL A 77 -6.84 -9.00 -15.05
CA VAL A 77 -6.43 -7.69 -14.54
C VAL A 77 -7.64 -6.91 -14.01
N VAL A 78 -8.73 -6.82 -14.77
CA VAL A 78 -9.93 -6.08 -14.34
C VAL A 78 -10.56 -6.71 -13.09
N THR A 79 -10.60 -8.04 -13.02
CA THR A 79 -11.14 -8.78 -11.87
C THR A 79 -10.29 -8.55 -10.61
N VAL A 80 -8.96 -8.61 -10.74
CA VAL A 80 -8.03 -8.32 -9.65
C VAL A 80 -8.17 -6.87 -9.19
N SER A 81 -8.28 -5.91 -10.10
CA SER A 81 -8.52 -4.51 -9.75
C SER A 81 -9.85 -4.31 -9.01
N PHE A 82 -10.92 -4.98 -9.45
CA PHE A 82 -12.22 -4.95 -8.78
C PHE A 82 -12.16 -5.51 -7.35
N TRP A 83 -11.46 -6.63 -7.16
CA TRP A 83 -11.23 -7.20 -5.84
C TRP A 83 -10.40 -6.26 -4.96
N PHE A 84 -9.29 -5.76 -5.49
CA PHE A 84 -8.35 -4.88 -4.78
C PHE A 84 -8.99 -3.56 -4.34
N ALA A 85 -9.88 -2.99 -5.16
CA ALA A 85 -10.63 -1.77 -4.81
C ALA A 85 -11.50 -1.89 -3.55
N ARG A 86 -11.78 -3.13 -3.10
CA ARG A 86 -12.55 -3.43 -1.89
C ARG A 86 -11.68 -3.84 -0.71
N GLN A 87 -10.37 -3.98 -0.90
CA GLN A 87 -9.45 -4.35 0.15
C GLN A 87 -8.88 -3.11 0.84
N ASN A 88 -8.69 -3.21 2.15
CA ASN A 88 -7.90 -2.23 2.87
C ASN A 88 -6.42 -2.61 2.89
N HIS A 89 -5.75 -2.51 1.74
CA HIS A 89 -4.33 -2.87 1.61
C HIS A 89 -3.38 -2.05 2.52
N PHE A 90 -3.86 -0.95 3.11
CA PHE A 90 -3.10 -0.20 4.12
C PHE A 90 -2.86 -1.02 5.38
N GLU A 91 -3.77 -1.90 5.77
CA GLU A 91 -3.56 -2.78 6.92
C GLU A 91 -2.42 -3.79 6.65
N TRP A 92 -2.20 -4.15 5.38
CA TRP A 92 -1.09 -5.02 5.00
C TRP A 92 0.22 -4.26 4.96
N MET A 93 0.19 -3.02 4.47
CA MET A 93 1.37 -2.15 4.37
C MET A 93 1.82 -1.68 5.75
N PHE A 94 0.90 -1.32 6.62
CA PHE A 94 1.16 -0.75 7.94
C PHE A 94 0.95 -1.76 9.06
N ASN A 95 1.39 -2.99 8.83
CA ASN A 95 1.23 -4.06 9.80
C ASN A 95 2.14 -3.77 11.03
N PRO A 96 1.61 -3.89 12.26
CA PRO A 96 2.41 -3.70 13.47
C PRO A 96 3.67 -4.57 13.50
N LEU A 97 4.70 -4.11 14.21
CA LEU A 97 5.92 -4.87 14.43
C LEU A 97 5.74 -5.75 15.69
N PRO A 98 5.45 -7.06 15.55
CA PRO A 98 5.06 -7.88 16.70
C PRO A 98 6.22 -8.14 17.67
N ASN A 99 7.44 -8.26 17.14
CA ASN A 99 8.66 -8.54 17.91
C ASN A 99 9.75 -7.55 17.48
N PRO A 100 9.80 -6.34 18.07
CA PRO A 100 10.84 -5.38 17.75
C PRO A 100 12.21 -5.91 18.22
N GLY A 101 13.17 -5.92 17.30
CA GLY A 101 14.57 -6.18 17.61
C GLY A 101 15.31 -4.86 17.79
N PHE A 102 16.24 -4.83 18.74
CA PHE A 102 17.06 -3.66 19.04
C PHE A 102 18.52 -3.92 18.67
N ALA A 103 19.19 -2.88 18.20
CA ALA A 103 20.60 -2.89 17.86
C ALA A 103 21.27 -1.69 18.54
N THR A 104 22.56 -1.83 18.86
CA THR A 104 23.34 -0.67 19.32
C THR A 104 23.49 0.34 18.18
N ALA A 105 23.81 1.60 18.50
CA ALA A 105 23.98 2.64 17.49
C ALA A 105 25.04 2.27 16.42
N GLY A 106 26.10 1.53 16.81
CA GLY A 106 27.14 1.07 15.88
C GLY A 106 26.73 -0.09 14.96
N GLU A 107 25.70 -0.86 15.33
CA GLU A 107 25.17 -1.98 14.55
C GLU A 107 24.00 -1.56 13.65
N ALA A 108 23.36 -0.43 13.96
CA ALA A 108 22.20 0.10 13.25
C ALA A 108 22.56 0.82 11.93
N GLY A 109 23.34 0.17 11.06
CA GLY A 109 23.85 0.77 9.80
C GLY A 109 22.79 1.18 8.76
N PHE A 110 21.51 0.87 9.00
CA PHE A 110 20.38 1.32 8.19
C PHE A 110 19.85 2.71 8.60
N ILE A 111 20.35 3.27 9.71
CA ILE A 111 20.03 4.61 10.21
C ILE A 111 21.21 5.53 9.92
N LYS A 112 20.93 6.70 9.35
CA LYS A 112 21.94 7.76 9.13
C LYS A 112 21.97 8.70 10.32
N ASP A 113 23.11 9.35 10.56
CA ASP A 113 23.24 10.37 11.62
C ASP A 113 22.25 11.54 11.49
N SER A 114 21.74 11.79 10.29
CA SER A 114 20.73 12.83 10.02
C SER A 114 19.29 12.34 10.12
N ASP A 115 19.05 11.05 10.35
CA ASP A 115 17.71 10.51 10.51
C ASP A 115 17.15 10.87 11.90
N MET A 116 15.87 11.27 11.94
CA MET A 116 15.19 11.59 13.19
C MET A 116 14.81 10.32 13.95
N VAL A 117 15.05 10.33 15.26
CA VAL A 117 14.64 9.29 16.20
C VAL A 117 13.84 9.89 17.34
N MET A 118 12.89 9.15 17.88
CA MET A 118 12.29 9.43 19.18
C MET A 118 13.13 8.72 20.24
N ALA A 119 13.72 9.46 21.16
CA ALA A 119 14.55 8.89 22.21
C ALA A 119 13.80 8.86 23.55
N VAL A 120 13.95 7.76 24.29
CA VAL A 120 13.47 7.61 25.65
C VAL A 120 14.66 7.24 26.53
N ALA A 121 14.81 7.91 27.66
CA ALA A 121 15.82 7.59 28.67
C ALA A 121 15.11 7.48 30.04
N LEU A 122 15.10 6.28 30.62
CA LEU A 122 14.43 5.96 31.88
C LEU A 122 15.32 5.06 32.73
N ASN A 123 15.47 5.38 34.02
CA ASN A 123 16.21 4.57 34.99
C ASN A 123 17.61 4.11 34.53
N GLY A 124 18.32 4.95 33.77
CA GLY A 124 19.66 4.66 33.27
C GLY A 124 19.72 3.82 31.98
N GLU A 125 18.57 3.40 31.46
CA GLU A 125 18.44 2.74 30.16
C GLU A 125 17.90 3.73 29.12
N SER A 126 18.38 3.60 27.88
CA SER A 126 17.97 4.47 26.78
C SER A 126 17.64 3.66 25.54
N ALA A 127 16.56 4.03 24.87
CA ALA A 127 16.15 3.48 23.58
C ALA A 127 15.90 4.60 22.58
N ALA A 128 16.12 4.31 21.30
CA ALA A 128 15.85 5.23 20.20
C ALA A 128 15.01 4.53 19.14
N TYR A 129 13.89 5.15 18.77
CA TYR A 129 12.94 4.62 17.80
C TYR A 129 13.00 5.49 16.53
N PRO A 130 13.53 4.97 15.41
CA PRO A 130 13.59 5.74 14.17
C PRO A 130 12.19 6.13 13.69
N VAL A 131 11.97 7.43 13.46
CA VAL A 131 10.66 7.96 13.03
C VAL A 131 10.23 7.32 11.71
N ARG A 132 11.17 6.97 10.82
CA ARG A 132 10.86 6.26 9.57
C ARG A 132 10.35 4.83 9.78
N GLN A 133 10.79 4.13 10.82
CA GLN A 133 10.30 2.79 11.12
C GLN A 133 8.96 2.84 11.85
N MET A 134 8.80 3.75 12.82
CA MET A 134 7.50 3.99 13.43
C MET A 134 6.50 4.46 12.37
N ALA A 135 6.89 5.39 11.50
CA ALA A 135 6.56 5.50 10.08
C ALA A 135 5.58 4.45 9.52
N TYR A 136 6.15 3.25 9.48
CA TYR A 136 5.65 2.07 8.81
C TYR A 136 4.86 1.15 9.76
N HIS A 137 5.33 0.98 11.00
CA HIS A 137 4.76 0.01 11.95
C HIS A 137 3.78 0.60 12.96
N HIS A 138 3.67 1.94 13.00
CA HIS A 138 2.89 2.80 13.89
C HIS A 138 3.18 2.68 15.39
N LEU A 139 3.31 1.47 15.91
CA LEU A 139 3.44 1.17 17.32
C LEU A 139 4.65 0.27 17.55
N VAL A 140 5.49 0.66 18.50
CA VAL A 140 6.56 -0.19 19.04
C VAL A 140 6.29 -0.39 20.51
N GLN A 141 5.95 -1.61 20.90
CA GLN A 141 5.81 -2.01 22.30
C GLN A 141 7.20 -2.32 22.83
N ASP A 142 7.58 -1.68 23.93
CA ASP A 142 8.93 -1.80 24.49
C ASP A 142 8.90 -1.68 26.02
N ARG A 143 10.02 -2.02 26.65
CA ARG A 143 10.25 -1.86 28.09
C ARG A 143 11.62 -1.21 28.30
N VAL A 144 11.62 0.03 28.76
CA VAL A 144 12.85 0.82 29.00
C VAL A 144 12.94 1.17 30.48
N GLY A 145 14.06 0.84 31.11
CA GLY A 145 14.28 1.14 32.52
C GLY A 145 13.27 0.43 33.43
N ALA A 146 12.87 -0.79 33.07
CA ALA A 146 11.81 -1.56 33.72
C ALA A 146 10.38 -0.95 33.65
N VAL A 147 10.17 0.08 32.82
CA VAL A 147 8.86 0.70 32.57
C VAL A 147 8.36 0.25 31.19
N ASP A 148 7.16 -0.34 31.16
CA ASP A 148 6.50 -0.71 29.91
C ASP A 148 5.95 0.54 29.21
N LEU A 149 6.22 0.66 27.91
CA LEU A 149 5.80 1.80 27.10
C LEU A 149 5.40 1.37 25.69
N VAL A 150 4.71 2.29 25.00
CA VAL A 150 4.43 2.16 23.57
C VAL A 150 4.91 3.44 22.88
N ALA A 151 5.90 3.32 22.01
CA ALA A 151 6.36 4.43 21.18
C ALA A 151 5.47 4.58 19.94
N THR A 152 5.04 5.81 19.66
CA THR A 152 4.19 6.21 18.52
C THR A 152 4.50 7.66 18.13
N TYR A 153 4.13 8.08 16.93
CA TYR A 153 4.38 9.42 16.37
C TYR A 153 3.13 10.00 15.68
#